data_AF-A0A7J9JNF0-F1
#
_entry.id   AF-A0A7J9JNF0-F1
#
_cell.length_a   1.000
_cell.length_b   1.000
_cell.length_c   1.000
_cell.angle_alpha   90.00
_cell.angle_beta   90.00
_cell.angle_gamma   90.00
#
_symmetry.space_group_name_H-M   'P 1'
#
loop_
_entity.id
_entity.type
_entity.pdbx_description
1 polymer ?
#
loop_
_entity_poly.entity_id
_entity_poly.type
_entity_poly.pdbx_seq_one_letter_code
_entity_poly.pdbx_strand_id
1 'polypeptide(L)'
;MPLKGFGEHNLHNWKSQITSLYGGPIEFLFVVESTEDPAYHAVSQLITEFKGDVDARVIVAGLSTTCSQKIHNQLVGVENMHKDSKYVLFLDDDVRFHPGSIGVLTTEMEKNPEIFIQTGYPLDLPSGTLGSYCIYEYHMPCSMGFATGGKTFFLWGGCMMMHADDFRHDNYGLVSGLRDGGYSDDMTLAAIAGAHKRLITSPPVAVFPHPIASDLTFSRYWNYLRKQTFVLESYISTVNWLMNRALFLTHFYLSWGFVAPYFMAMVHVAAALQIYIKGYSYGETTCTSGGLLLAIWLAICTFTELLSMWNLTRIEVQLCNILSPEAPKLSLDYYNWSMIFVAMLVDNFLYPISAFWSHFSQTINWSGIRYNL
;
A
#
# COMPACT_ATOMS: atom_id res chain seq x y z
N MET A 1 6.58 4.02 -15.33
CA MET A 1 5.41 4.51 -14.59
C MET A 1 4.13 4.20 -15.37
N PRO A 2 3.34 3.20 -14.94
CA PRO A 2 2.01 2.98 -15.49
C PRO A 2 1.05 4.09 -14.99
N LEU A 3 0.39 4.80 -15.90
CA LEU A 3 -0.52 5.91 -15.58
C LEU A 3 -1.96 5.59 -15.97
N LYS A 4 -2.93 6.10 -15.18
CA LYS A 4 -4.36 6.07 -15.51
C LYS A 4 -5.09 7.26 -14.91
N GLY A 5 -5.68 8.10 -15.76
CA GLY A 5 -6.40 9.29 -15.33
C GLY A 5 -5.49 10.40 -14.79
N PHE A 6 -6.09 11.44 -14.22
CA PHE A 6 -5.35 12.60 -13.72
C PHE A 6 -5.98 13.10 -12.41
N GLY A 7 -5.28 12.83 -11.30
CA GLY A 7 -5.68 13.22 -9.94
C GLY A 7 -5.10 14.57 -9.50
N GLU A 8 -5.57 15.06 -8.35
CA GLU A 8 -5.18 16.35 -7.76
C GLU A 8 -3.67 16.49 -7.52
N HIS A 9 -3.01 15.41 -7.12
CA HIS A 9 -1.59 15.42 -6.72
C HIS A 9 -0.64 14.86 -7.79
N ASN A 10 -1.18 14.30 -8.89
CA ASN A 10 -0.41 13.56 -9.89
C ASN A 10 0.74 14.38 -10.48
N LEU A 11 0.47 15.61 -10.96
CA LEU A 11 1.51 16.43 -11.58
C LEU A 11 2.67 16.75 -10.62
N HIS A 12 2.38 17.01 -9.34
CA HIS A 12 3.39 17.26 -8.33
C HIS A 12 4.22 16.00 -8.04
N ASN A 13 3.57 14.84 -7.94
CA ASN A 13 4.22 13.55 -7.75
C ASN A 13 5.13 13.20 -8.93
N TRP A 14 4.64 13.31 -10.15
CA TRP A 14 5.42 13.04 -11.37
C TRP A 14 6.62 13.96 -11.49
N LYS A 15 6.46 15.23 -11.09
CA LYS A 15 7.58 16.18 -11.03
C LYS A 15 8.63 15.71 -10.01
N SER A 16 8.23 15.25 -8.82
CA SER A 16 9.18 14.69 -7.84
C SER A 16 9.92 13.44 -8.33
N GLN A 17 9.27 12.63 -9.17
CA GLN A 17 9.85 11.41 -9.73
C GLN A 17 10.83 11.71 -10.87
N ILE A 18 10.48 12.63 -11.79
CA ILE A 18 11.31 12.97 -12.95
C ILE A 18 12.54 13.82 -12.57
N THR A 19 12.47 14.57 -11.47
CA THR A 19 13.59 15.38 -10.96
C THR A 19 14.44 14.65 -9.92
N SER A 20 14.48 13.32 -9.94
CA SER A 20 15.34 12.55 -9.03
C SER A 20 16.82 12.87 -9.24
N LEU A 21 17.56 13.01 -8.14
CA LEU A 21 18.99 13.29 -8.10
C LEU A 21 19.80 11.99 -8.19
N TYR A 22 19.72 11.31 -9.33
CA TYR A 22 20.55 10.16 -9.65
C TYR A 22 21.66 10.56 -10.64
N GLY A 23 22.92 10.24 -10.31
CA GLY A 23 24.07 10.63 -11.12
C GLY A 23 24.42 9.68 -12.27
N GLY A 24 23.71 8.56 -12.40
CA GLY A 24 23.88 7.60 -13.49
C GLY A 24 22.89 7.82 -14.65
N PRO A 25 23.04 7.07 -15.76
CA PRO A 25 22.08 7.10 -16.86
C PRO A 25 20.68 6.69 -16.39
N ILE A 26 19.67 7.45 -16.78
CA ILE A 26 18.28 7.22 -16.42
C ILE A 26 17.37 7.58 -17.58
N GLU A 27 16.35 6.76 -17.81
CA GLU A 27 15.25 7.05 -18.73
C GLU A 27 13.91 6.91 -18.00
N PHE A 28 12.94 7.76 -18.34
CA PHE A 28 11.61 7.76 -17.76
C PHE A 28 10.57 7.36 -18.81
N LEU A 29 9.91 6.23 -18.57
CA LEU A 29 8.84 5.72 -19.42
C LEU A 29 7.49 5.92 -18.73
N PHE A 30 6.71 6.87 -19.24
CA PHE A 30 5.35 7.10 -18.81
C PHE A 30 4.41 6.33 -19.73
N VAL A 31 3.69 5.35 -19.19
CA VAL A 31 2.92 4.40 -20.00
C VAL A 31 1.43 4.57 -19.73
N VAL A 32 0.68 4.94 -20.75
CA VAL A 32 -0.78 5.10 -20.72
C VAL A 32 -1.45 4.04 -21.59
N GLU A 33 -2.72 3.77 -21.32
CA GLU A 33 -3.54 2.88 -22.16
C GLU A 33 -3.79 3.48 -23.56
N SER A 34 -4.14 4.76 -23.64
CA SER A 34 -4.50 5.45 -24.89
C SER A 34 -4.14 6.94 -24.87
N THR A 35 -4.20 7.59 -26.04
CA THR A 35 -4.01 9.05 -26.16
C THR A 35 -5.15 9.87 -25.56
N GLU A 36 -6.31 9.25 -25.35
CA GLU A 36 -7.50 9.84 -24.75
C GLU A 36 -7.46 9.76 -23.21
N ASP A 37 -6.51 9.02 -22.64
CA ASP A 37 -6.34 9.00 -21.20
C ASP A 37 -5.97 10.40 -20.69
N PRO A 38 -6.66 10.95 -19.67
CA PRO A 38 -6.36 12.27 -19.13
C PRO A 38 -4.88 12.47 -18.72
N ALA A 39 -4.18 11.39 -18.35
CA ALA A 39 -2.76 11.44 -18.04
C ALA A 39 -1.89 11.87 -19.24
N TYR A 40 -2.27 11.47 -20.46
CA TYR A 40 -1.44 11.60 -21.67
C TYR A 40 -1.03 13.04 -21.93
N HIS A 41 -1.98 13.97 -21.92
CA HIS A 41 -1.71 15.37 -22.19
C HIS A 41 -0.89 16.02 -21.07
N ALA A 42 -1.23 15.73 -19.81
CA ALA A 42 -0.53 16.29 -18.66
C ALA A 42 0.95 15.85 -18.61
N VAL A 43 1.22 14.57 -18.85
CA VAL A 43 2.59 14.05 -18.85
C VAL A 43 3.38 14.50 -20.08
N SER A 44 2.73 14.64 -21.25
CA SER A 44 3.38 15.18 -22.45
C SER A 44 3.83 16.64 -22.25
N GLN A 45 3.03 17.43 -21.54
CA GLN A 45 3.39 18.79 -21.16
C GLN A 45 4.56 18.80 -20.17
N LEU A 46 4.54 17.94 -19.15
CA LEU A 46 5.64 17.79 -18.19
C LEU A 46 6.96 17.44 -18.88
N ILE A 47 6.96 16.46 -19.79
CA ILE A 47 8.16 16.09 -20.56
C ILE A 47 8.67 17.25 -21.41
N THR A 48 7.76 18.07 -21.95
CA THR A 48 8.14 19.26 -22.72
C THR A 48 8.79 20.33 -21.83
N GLU A 49 8.35 20.49 -20.58
CA GLU A 49 8.94 21.40 -19.59
C GLU A 49 10.40 21.05 -19.27
N PHE A 50 10.71 19.76 -19.19
CA PHE A 50 12.06 19.23 -18.87
C PHE A 50 12.85 18.76 -20.11
N LYS A 51 12.46 19.24 -21.30
CA LYS A 51 13.07 18.79 -22.56
C LYS A 51 14.55 19.17 -22.60
N GLY A 52 15.42 18.16 -22.67
CA GLY A 52 16.87 18.32 -22.71
C GLY A 52 17.55 18.14 -21.35
N ASP A 53 16.79 18.19 -20.25
CA ASP A 53 17.28 17.93 -18.90
C ASP A 53 17.14 16.45 -18.50
N VAL A 54 16.12 15.77 -19.04
CA VAL A 54 15.81 14.36 -18.75
C VAL A 54 15.51 13.57 -20.03
N ASP A 55 15.86 12.29 -20.04
CA ASP A 55 15.40 11.35 -21.07
C ASP A 55 14.04 10.78 -20.66
N ALA A 56 12.97 11.32 -21.23
CA ALA A 56 11.61 10.93 -20.89
C ALA A 56 10.72 10.83 -22.13
N ARG A 57 9.86 9.81 -22.16
CA ARG A 57 8.89 9.61 -23.25
C ARG A 57 7.59 9.00 -22.77
N VAL A 58 6.53 9.27 -23.54
CA VAL A 58 5.22 8.65 -23.34
C VAL A 58 5.07 7.45 -24.26
N ILE A 59 4.54 6.35 -23.73
CA ILE A 59 4.25 5.12 -24.45
C ILE A 59 2.76 4.83 -24.34
N VAL A 60 2.14 4.48 -25.46
CA VAL A 60 0.73 4.06 -25.51
C VAL A 60 0.70 2.54 -25.59
N ALA A 61 0.25 1.89 -24.53
CA ALA A 61 0.27 0.43 -24.38
C ALA A 61 -0.93 -0.28 -25.01
N GLY A 62 -2.03 0.43 -25.26
CA GLY A 62 -3.30 -0.18 -25.64
C GLY A 62 -3.97 -0.89 -24.46
N LEU A 63 -5.06 -1.59 -24.76
CA LEU A 63 -5.89 -2.30 -23.76
C LEU A 63 -5.26 -3.63 -23.34
N SER A 64 -5.34 -3.93 -22.05
CA SER A 64 -4.98 -5.26 -21.53
C SER A 64 -6.01 -6.32 -21.93
N THR A 65 -5.56 -7.58 -22.02
CA THR A 65 -6.40 -8.73 -22.37
C THR A 65 -6.35 -9.86 -21.35
N THR A 66 -5.18 -10.11 -20.75
CA THR A 66 -4.94 -11.26 -19.85
C THR A 66 -4.63 -10.87 -18.40
N CYS A 67 -4.24 -9.62 -18.16
CA CYS A 67 -3.87 -9.09 -16.84
C CYS A 67 -4.52 -7.73 -16.58
N SER A 68 -4.27 -7.14 -15.42
CA SER A 68 -4.73 -5.77 -15.13
C SER A 68 -4.10 -4.75 -16.08
N GLN A 69 -4.78 -3.62 -16.30
CA GLN A 69 -4.25 -2.55 -17.16
C GLN A 69 -2.92 -1.99 -16.63
N LYS A 70 -2.75 -1.96 -15.30
CA LYS A 70 -1.49 -1.57 -14.66
C LYS A 70 -0.34 -2.50 -15.06
N ILE A 71 -0.54 -3.81 -14.94
CA ILE A 71 0.46 -4.81 -15.32
C ILE A 71 0.77 -4.75 -16.81
N HIS A 72 -0.26 -4.64 -17.67
CA HIS A 72 -0.06 -4.50 -19.11
C HIS A 72 0.81 -3.28 -19.46
N ASN A 73 0.52 -2.13 -18.84
CA ASN A 73 1.32 -0.91 -19.02
C ASN A 73 2.77 -1.10 -18.51
N GLN A 74 2.96 -1.80 -17.39
CA GLN A 74 4.31 -2.14 -16.89
C GLN A 74 5.08 -2.99 -17.91
N LEU A 75 4.46 -4.06 -18.43
CA LEU A 75 5.08 -4.97 -19.39
C LEU A 75 5.43 -4.27 -20.72
N VAL A 76 4.52 -3.46 -21.27
CA VAL A 76 4.81 -2.68 -22.49
C VAL A 76 5.91 -1.65 -22.24
N GLY A 77 5.95 -1.03 -21.05
CA GLY A 77 7.04 -0.15 -20.64
C GLY A 77 8.39 -0.86 -20.68
N VAL A 78 8.46 -2.07 -20.12
CA VAL A 78 9.67 -2.90 -20.11
C VAL A 78 10.08 -3.33 -21.52
N GLU A 79 9.15 -3.69 -22.39
CA GLU A 79 9.44 -4.03 -23.80
C GLU A 79 10.10 -2.87 -24.56
N ASN A 80 9.85 -1.64 -24.11
CA ASN A 80 10.38 -0.42 -24.71
C ASN A 80 11.57 0.18 -23.94
N MET A 81 12.09 -0.49 -22.91
CA MET A 81 13.27 -0.01 -22.18
C MET A 81 14.52 -0.03 -23.05
N HIS A 82 15.46 0.85 -22.76
CA HIS A 82 16.76 0.86 -23.41
C HIS A 82 17.49 -0.47 -23.19
N LYS A 83 18.17 -0.94 -24.24
CA LYS A 83 18.87 -2.24 -24.25
C LYS A 83 19.97 -2.36 -23.19
N ASP A 84 20.54 -1.23 -22.78
CA ASP A 84 21.64 -1.18 -21.80
C ASP A 84 21.12 -0.91 -20.37
N SER A 85 19.80 -0.77 -20.17
CA SER A 85 19.21 -0.61 -18.83
C SER A 85 19.50 -1.86 -17.99
N LYS A 86 20.03 -1.66 -16.78
CA LYS A 86 20.37 -2.75 -15.85
C LYS A 86 19.25 -3.09 -14.89
N TYR A 87 18.46 -2.07 -14.53
CA TYR A 87 17.39 -2.17 -13.56
C TYR A 87 16.12 -1.52 -14.13
N VAL A 88 14.97 -2.02 -13.69
CA VAL A 88 13.65 -1.46 -13.98
C VAL A 88 13.04 -1.05 -12.65
N LEU A 89 12.55 0.19 -12.57
CA LEU A 89 11.85 0.72 -11.40
C LEU A 89 10.39 1.03 -11.78
N PHE A 90 9.46 0.26 -11.22
CA PHE A 90 8.04 0.56 -11.26
C PHE A 90 7.68 1.50 -10.11
N LEU A 91 6.90 2.53 -10.43
CA LEU A 91 6.42 3.54 -9.48
C LEU A 91 4.94 3.79 -9.72
N ASP A 92 4.17 3.85 -8.64
CA ASP A 92 2.80 4.38 -8.67
C ASP A 92 2.83 5.90 -8.89
N ASP A 93 1.70 6.42 -9.39
CA ASP A 93 1.55 7.80 -9.83
C ASP A 93 1.09 8.75 -8.71
N ASP A 94 0.76 8.20 -7.54
CA ASP A 94 0.19 8.88 -6.38
C ASP A 94 1.17 9.12 -5.22
N VAL A 95 2.42 8.68 -5.33
CA VAL A 95 3.44 8.86 -4.28
C VAL A 95 4.49 9.92 -4.58
N ARG A 96 4.93 10.63 -3.53
CA ARG A 96 6.03 11.60 -3.63
C ARG A 96 7.37 10.92 -3.42
N PHE A 97 8.22 10.99 -4.43
CA PHE A 97 9.54 10.37 -4.38
C PHE A 97 10.55 11.30 -3.70
N HIS A 98 11.47 10.74 -2.91
CA HIS A 98 12.59 11.53 -2.39
C HIS A 98 13.65 11.71 -3.47
N PRO A 99 14.34 12.86 -3.53
CA PRO A 99 15.30 13.14 -4.60
C PRO A 99 16.35 12.04 -4.78
N GLY A 100 16.89 11.49 -3.68
CA GLY A 100 17.93 10.45 -3.69
C GLY A 100 17.46 9.00 -3.83
N SER A 101 16.15 8.74 -3.93
CA SER A 101 15.59 7.39 -3.81
C SER A 101 16.08 6.42 -4.87
N ILE A 102 16.18 6.85 -6.14
CA ILE A 102 16.70 6.00 -7.22
C ILE A 102 18.15 5.61 -6.92
N GLY A 103 18.98 6.57 -6.52
CA GLY A 103 20.38 6.32 -6.19
C GLY A 103 20.57 5.34 -5.05
N VAL A 104 19.75 5.41 -4.00
CA VAL A 104 19.80 4.46 -2.89
C VAL A 104 19.40 3.05 -3.35
N LEU A 105 18.28 2.92 -4.06
CA LEU A 105 17.81 1.63 -4.56
C LEU A 105 18.86 1.02 -5.49
N THR A 106 19.36 1.78 -6.47
CA THR A 106 20.39 1.27 -7.37
C THR A 106 21.68 0.87 -6.65
N THR A 107 22.15 1.67 -5.70
CA THR A 107 23.35 1.34 -4.90
C THR A 107 23.18 0.03 -4.15
N GLU A 108 21.99 -0.25 -3.63
CA GLU A 108 21.71 -1.47 -2.90
C GLU A 108 21.61 -2.69 -3.82
N MET A 109 20.96 -2.56 -4.99
CA MET A 109 20.99 -3.59 -6.04
C MET A 109 22.40 -3.89 -6.55
N GLU A 110 23.28 -2.89 -6.63
CA GLU A 110 24.67 -3.07 -7.06
C GLU A 110 25.52 -3.78 -6.00
N LYS A 111 25.28 -3.48 -4.71
CA LYS A 111 25.97 -4.13 -3.59
C LYS A 111 25.55 -5.59 -3.44
N ASN A 112 24.27 -5.88 -3.63
CA ASN A 112 23.67 -7.19 -3.37
C ASN A 112 22.92 -7.69 -4.62
N PRO A 113 23.62 -8.22 -5.64
CA PRO A 113 23.01 -8.71 -6.88
C PRO A 113 22.07 -9.90 -6.70
N GLU A 114 22.04 -10.55 -5.53
CA GLU A 114 21.04 -11.58 -5.23
C GLU A 114 19.64 -11.04 -4.92
N ILE A 115 19.51 -9.72 -4.70
CA ILE A 115 18.22 -9.09 -4.50
C ILE A 115 17.41 -9.24 -5.78
N PHE A 116 16.23 -9.84 -5.65
CA PHE A 116 15.32 -10.02 -6.76
C PHE A 116 14.40 -8.81 -6.92
N ILE A 117 13.89 -8.28 -5.79
CA ILE A 117 13.04 -7.09 -5.79
C ILE A 117 13.42 -6.22 -4.60
N GLN A 118 13.60 -4.92 -4.85
CA GLN A 118 13.56 -3.91 -3.81
C GLN A 118 12.25 -3.16 -3.82
N THR A 119 11.64 -3.02 -2.65
CA THR A 119 10.36 -2.33 -2.51
C THR A 119 10.45 -1.16 -1.54
N GLY A 120 9.62 -0.16 -1.77
CA GLY A 120 9.35 0.88 -0.78
C GLY A 120 8.11 0.61 0.03
N TYR A 121 7.64 1.65 0.72
CA TYR A 121 6.39 1.66 1.47
C TYR A 121 5.78 3.08 1.53
N PRO A 122 4.45 3.25 1.43
CA PRO A 122 3.82 4.57 1.49
C PRO A 122 3.58 5.01 2.95
N LEU A 123 4.03 6.21 3.29
CA LEU A 123 3.60 6.92 4.49
C LEU A 123 2.31 7.68 4.18
N ASP A 124 1.19 7.10 4.58
CA ASP A 124 -0.13 7.69 4.41
C ASP A 124 -0.32 8.96 5.23
N LEU A 125 -0.81 10.01 4.55
CA LEU A 125 -1.16 11.30 5.15
C LEU A 125 -2.68 11.47 5.09
N PRO A 126 -3.42 11.17 6.18
CA PRO A 126 -4.88 11.23 6.19
C PRO A 126 -5.38 12.67 6.05
N SER A 127 -6.47 12.83 5.30
CA SER A 127 -7.07 14.13 4.95
C SER A 127 -8.07 14.67 5.98
N GLY A 128 -8.36 13.89 7.02
CA GLY A 128 -9.28 14.26 8.11
C GLY A 128 -10.63 13.56 8.07
N THR A 129 -10.97 12.85 6.99
CA THR A 129 -12.18 12.02 6.90
C THR A 129 -11.98 10.67 7.56
N LEU A 130 -13.05 10.05 8.09
CA LEU A 130 -12.97 8.70 8.67
C LEU A 130 -12.39 7.68 7.67
N GLY A 131 -12.84 7.73 6.40
CA GLY A 131 -12.32 6.83 5.36
C GLY A 131 -10.81 6.99 5.12
N SER A 132 -10.28 8.23 5.21
CA SER A 132 -8.83 8.45 5.10
C SER A 132 -8.06 7.85 6.28
N TYR A 133 -8.63 7.91 7.49
CA TYR A 133 -8.02 7.28 8.66
C TYR A 133 -8.12 5.75 8.61
N CYS A 134 -9.17 5.17 8.02
CA CYS A 134 -9.26 3.73 7.80
C CYS A 134 -8.20 3.24 6.79
N ILE A 135 -7.95 3.98 5.70
CA ILE A 135 -6.86 3.65 4.76
C ILE A 135 -5.50 3.70 5.47
N TYR A 136 -5.25 4.80 6.20
CA TYR A 136 -4.03 4.96 7.00
C TYR A 136 -3.84 3.82 8.01
N GLU A 137 -4.91 3.44 8.73
CA GLU A 137 -4.86 2.36 9.71
C GLU A 137 -4.66 1.00 9.05
N TYR A 138 -5.28 0.73 7.91
CA TYR A 138 -5.07 -0.53 7.18
C TYR A 138 -3.60 -0.68 6.75
N HIS A 139 -2.99 0.39 6.22
CA HIS A 139 -1.61 0.34 5.77
C HIS A 139 -0.63 0.31 6.95
N MET A 140 -0.84 1.10 8.01
CA MET A 140 0.18 1.27 9.05
C MET A 140 0.76 -0.05 9.59
N PRO A 141 0.00 -1.09 9.96
CA PRO A 141 0.57 -2.37 10.40
C PRO A 141 1.47 -3.03 9.35
N CYS A 142 1.18 -2.84 8.06
CA CYS A 142 2.03 -3.30 6.97
C CYS A 142 3.41 -2.60 6.99
N SER A 143 3.51 -1.35 7.45
CA SER A 143 4.79 -0.62 7.58
C SER A 143 5.82 -1.38 8.42
N MET A 144 5.39 -2.17 9.41
CA MET A 144 6.29 -2.98 10.24
C MET A 144 7.11 -3.98 9.40
N GLY A 145 6.53 -4.47 8.30
CA GLY A 145 7.20 -5.35 7.35
C GLY A 145 8.32 -4.68 6.55
N PHE A 146 8.35 -3.35 6.51
CA PHE A 146 9.31 -2.53 5.76
C PHE A 146 10.26 -1.77 6.69
N ALA A 147 9.82 -1.44 7.90
CA ALA A 147 10.54 -0.65 8.90
C ALA A 147 11.83 -1.31 9.43
N THR A 148 12.09 -2.59 9.12
CA THR A 148 13.32 -3.28 9.52
C THR A 148 14.50 -3.04 8.57
N GLY A 149 14.28 -2.35 7.44
CA GLY A 149 15.35 -1.92 6.55
C GLY A 149 16.12 -3.07 5.87
N GLY A 150 15.47 -4.22 5.69
CA GLY A 150 16.14 -5.45 5.26
C GLY A 150 15.21 -6.41 4.53
N LYS A 151 15.44 -7.71 4.74
CA LYS A 151 14.65 -8.78 4.11
C LYS A 151 13.18 -8.70 4.56
N THR A 152 12.28 -8.74 3.58
CA THR A 152 10.85 -8.75 3.83
C THR A 152 10.16 -9.81 2.97
N PHE A 153 8.92 -10.13 3.33
CA PHE A 153 8.00 -10.94 2.53
C PHE A 153 6.87 -10.09 1.93
N PHE A 154 6.75 -8.84 2.37
CA PHE A 154 5.77 -7.91 1.86
C PHE A 154 6.34 -7.18 0.66
N LEU A 155 5.49 -6.97 -0.34
CA LEU A 155 5.80 -6.17 -1.51
C LEU A 155 4.73 -5.11 -1.64
N TRP A 156 5.13 -3.89 -1.94
CA TRP A 156 4.20 -2.81 -2.24
C TRP A 156 4.36 -2.41 -3.71
N GLY A 157 3.27 -2.55 -4.47
CA GLY A 157 3.25 -2.30 -5.91
C GLY A 157 3.57 -0.88 -6.36
N GLY A 158 3.71 0.08 -5.43
CA GLY A 158 3.96 1.49 -5.74
C GLY A 158 5.42 1.91 -5.81
N CYS A 159 6.35 1.04 -5.42
CA CYS A 159 7.77 1.23 -5.69
C CYS A 159 8.47 -0.13 -5.72
N MET A 160 8.86 -0.61 -6.90
CA MET A 160 9.53 -1.90 -7.07
C MET A 160 10.70 -1.79 -8.05
N MET A 161 11.93 -2.02 -7.59
CA MET A 161 13.13 -2.12 -8.44
C MET A 161 13.54 -3.58 -8.64
N MET A 162 13.79 -3.96 -9.88
CA MET A 162 14.14 -5.32 -10.31
C MET A 162 15.26 -5.29 -11.35
N HIS A 163 15.90 -6.43 -11.61
CA HIS A 163 16.86 -6.56 -12.70
C HIS A 163 16.16 -6.54 -14.06
N ALA A 164 16.67 -5.74 -15.00
CA ALA A 164 16.14 -5.68 -16.37
C ALA A 164 16.25 -7.04 -17.08
N ASP A 165 17.30 -7.81 -16.78
CA ASP A 165 17.51 -9.13 -17.38
C ASP A 165 16.47 -10.16 -16.95
N ASP A 166 15.86 -10.01 -15.77
CA ASP A 166 14.78 -10.90 -15.35
C ASP A 166 13.54 -10.75 -16.23
N PHE A 167 13.31 -9.54 -16.75
CA PHE A 167 12.27 -9.32 -17.76
C PHE A 167 12.69 -9.79 -19.15
N ARG A 168 13.91 -9.46 -19.60
CA ARG A 168 14.37 -9.80 -20.96
C ARG A 168 14.35 -11.30 -21.24
N HIS A 169 14.68 -12.10 -20.23
CA HIS A 169 14.82 -13.54 -20.36
C HIS A 169 13.65 -14.32 -19.74
N ASP A 170 12.61 -13.63 -19.25
CA ASP A 170 11.52 -14.21 -18.47
C ASP A 170 12.05 -15.11 -17.33
N ASN A 171 13.09 -14.65 -16.63
CA ASN A 171 13.69 -15.42 -15.55
C ASN A 171 12.64 -15.68 -14.47
N TYR A 172 12.61 -16.92 -13.96
CA TYR A 172 11.65 -17.35 -12.94
C TYR A 172 10.17 -17.26 -13.38
N GLY A 173 9.90 -17.08 -14.68
CA GLY A 173 8.55 -16.84 -15.19
C GLY A 173 7.99 -15.49 -14.76
N LEU A 174 8.84 -14.47 -14.61
CA LEU A 174 8.44 -13.13 -14.14
C LEU A 174 7.47 -12.43 -15.12
N VAL A 175 7.77 -12.44 -16.42
CA VAL A 175 6.94 -11.81 -17.45
C VAL A 175 5.70 -12.64 -17.69
N SER A 176 5.84 -13.96 -17.84
CA SER A 176 4.69 -14.87 -18.02
C SER A 176 3.77 -14.83 -16.80
N GLY A 177 4.33 -14.85 -15.60
CA GLY A 177 3.59 -14.73 -14.34
C GLY A 177 2.83 -13.42 -14.22
N LEU A 178 3.42 -12.28 -14.58
CA LEU A 178 2.69 -11.01 -14.60
C LEU A 178 1.61 -10.98 -15.69
N ARG A 179 1.93 -11.46 -16.90
CA ARG A 179 1.01 -11.46 -18.05
C ARG A 179 -0.22 -12.34 -17.84
N ASP A 180 -0.04 -13.49 -17.20
CA ASP A 180 -1.07 -14.54 -17.08
C ASP A 180 -1.57 -14.71 -15.63
N GLY A 181 -0.96 -14.02 -14.66
CA GLY A 181 -1.24 -14.17 -13.22
C GLY A 181 -2.39 -13.33 -12.66
N GLY A 182 -3.05 -12.56 -13.50
CA GLY A 182 -4.27 -11.85 -13.17
C GLY A 182 -4.07 -10.39 -12.74
N TYR A 183 -4.53 -10.05 -11.53
CA TYR A 183 -4.84 -8.66 -11.18
C TYR A 183 -3.70 -7.89 -10.51
N SER A 184 -2.99 -8.50 -9.56
CA SER A 184 -1.98 -7.81 -8.73
C SER A 184 -0.56 -8.09 -9.17
N ASP A 185 0.20 -7.04 -9.44
CA ASP A 185 1.64 -7.13 -9.68
C ASP A 185 2.37 -7.56 -8.40
N ASP A 186 2.05 -6.94 -7.27
CA ASP A 186 2.76 -7.17 -6.01
C ASP A 186 2.61 -8.58 -5.43
N MET A 187 1.38 -9.09 -5.32
CA MET A 187 1.10 -10.45 -4.85
C MET A 187 1.65 -11.50 -5.82
N THR A 188 1.62 -11.23 -7.13
CA THR A 188 2.20 -12.11 -8.14
C THR A 188 3.72 -12.19 -7.98
N LEU A 189 4.39 -11.05 -7.90
CA LEU A 189 5.83 -10.98 -7.73
C LEU A 189 6.30 -11.56 -6.39
N ALA A 190 5.55 -11.31 -5.30
CA ALA A 190 5.82 -11.93 -4.00
C ALA A 190 5.70 -13.47 -4.07
N ALA A 191 4.71 -13.98 -4.80
CA ALA A 191 4.55 -15.43 -4.99
C ALA A 191 5.67 -16.04 -5.83
N ILE A 192 6.11 -15.36 -6.91
CA ILE A 192 7.25 -15.80 -7.73
C ILE A 192 8.52 -15.83 -6.87
N ALA A 193 8.76 -14.76 -6.09
CA ALA A 193 9.90 -14.69 -5.19
C ALA A 193 9.88 -15.84 -4.16
N GLY A 194 8.72 -16.13 -3.56
CA GLY A 194 8.55 -17.24 -2.63
C GLY A 194 8.80 -18.61 -3.27
N ALA A 195 8.24 -18.85 -4.46
CA ALA A 195 8.40 -20.11 -5.19
C ALA A 195 9.86 -20.40 -5.57
N HIS A 196 10.60 -19.35 -5.94
CA HIS A 196 12.01 -19.45 -6.35
C HIS A 196 12.99 -19.11 -5.22
N LYS A 197 12.51 -18.92 -3.98
CA LYS A 197 13.30 -18.56 -2.79
C LYS A 197 14.21 -17.34 -3.01
N ARG A 198 13.70 -16.36 -3.75
CA ARG A 198 14.41 -15.13 -4.08
C ARG A 198 14.26 -14.09 -2.97
N LEU A 199 15.22 -13.16 -2.93
CA LEU A 199 15.30 -12.15 -1.88
C LEU A 199 14.48 -10.91 -2.24
N ILE A 200 13.54 -10.54 -1.38
CA ILE A 200 12.89 -9.22 -1.40
C ILE A 200 13.48 -8.39 -0.25
N THR A 201 13.88 -7.15 -0.54
CA THR A 201 14.34 -6.21 0.48
C THR A 201 13.59 -4.89 0.42
N SER A 202 13.54 -4.19 1.55
CA SER A 202 13.07 -2.81 1.61
C SER A 202 14.09 -1.96 2.36
N PRO A 203 14.80 -1.05 1.67
CA PRO A 203 15.72 -0.14 2.34
C PRO A 203 14.97 0.75 3.33
N PRO A 204 15.54 1.06 4.51
CA PRO A 204 14.83 1.83 5.54
C PRO A 204 14.45 3.25 5.10
N VAL A 205 15.12 3.79 4.08
CA VAL A 205 14.86 5.13 3.53
C VAL A 205 13.86 5.11 2.35
N ALA A 206 13.35 3.94 1.97
CA ALA A 206 12.36 3.79 0.90
C ALA A 206 10.92 3.96 1.45
N VAL A 207 10.70 4.99 2.25
CA VAL A 207 9.39 5.41 2.74
C VAL A 207 8.94 6.63 1.94
N PHE A 208 7.69 6.68 1.48
CA PHE A 208 7.24 7.73 0.55
C PHE A 208 5.96 8.42 1.01
N PRO A 209 5.93 9.75 1.15
CA PRO A 209 4.73 10.47 1.53
C PRO A 209 3.59 10.28 0.52
N HIS A 210 2.45 9.80 0.99
CA HIS A 210 1.26 9.50 0.19
C HIS A 210 0.04 10.26 0.73
N PRO A 211 -0.28 11.44 0.15
CA PRO A 211 -1.48 12.20 0.51
C PRO A 211 -2.75 11.46 0.14
N ILE A 212 -3.60 11.17 1.12
CA ILE A 212 -4.89 10.52 0.87
C ILE A 212 -5.92 11.57 0.44
N ALA A 213 -6.74 11.24 -0.55
CA ALA A 213 -7.78 12.12 -1.07
C ALA A 213 -8.71 12.67 0.04
N SER A 214 -9.11 13.94 -0.09
CA SER A 214 -10.00 14.63 0.87
C SER A 214 -11.47 14.28 0.70
N ASP A 215 -11.87 13.83 -0.49
CA ASP A 215 -13.25 13.57 -0.89
C ASP A 215 -13.62 12.06 -0.83
N LEU A 216 -13.19 11.39 0.24
CA LEU A 216 -13.48 9.97 0.49
C LEU A 216 -14.88 9.76 1.06
N THR A 217 -15.83 9.43 0.17
CA THR A 217 -17.14 8.89 0.58
C THR A 217 -17.03 7.45 1.06
N PHE A 218 -18.01 6.97 1.84
CA PHE A 218 -18.06 5.57 2.25
C PHE A 218 -18.00 4.60 1.07
N SER A 219 -18.65 4.92 -0.06
CA SER A 219 -18.61 4.06 -1.25
C SER A 219 -17.19 3.95 -1.84
N ARG A 220 -16.42 5.05 -1.84
CA ARG A 220 -15.02 5.02 -2.32
C ARG A 220 -14.11 4.26 -1.37
N TYR A 221 -14.26 4.46 -0.07
CA TYR A 221 -13.54 3.69 0.94
C TYR A 221 -13.90 2.20 0.88
N TRP A 222 -15.19 1.85 0.78
CA TRP A 222 -15.64 0.46 0.61
C TRP A 222 -15.03 -0.17 -0.64
N ASN A 223 -14.97 0.57 -1.75
CA ASN A 223 -14.31 0.10 -2.96
C ASN A 223 -12.80 -0.08 -2.77
N TYR A 224 -12.13 0.78 -2.00
CA TYR A 224 -10.73 0.58 -1.60
C TYR A 224 -10.55 -0.70 -0.80
N LEU A 225 -11.31 -0.88 0.29
CA LEU A 225 -11.22 -2.07 1.16
C LEU A 225 -11.51 -3.35 0.36
N ARG A 226 -12.48 -3.27 -0.55
CA ARG A 226 -12.78 -4.37 -1.47
C ARG A 226 -11.61 -4.73 -2.38
N LYS A 227 -10.80 -3.77 -2.85
CA LYS A 227 -9.59 -4.10 -3.64
C LYS A 227 -8.59 -4.88 -2.81
N GLN A 228 -8.40 -4.49 -1.54
CA GLN A 228 -7.50 -5.16 -0.61
C GLN A 228 -7.91 -6.62 -0.35
N THR A 229 -9.20 -6.93 -0.38
CA THR A 229 -9.68 -8.32 -0.23
C THR A 229 -9.81 -9.05 -1.56
N PHE A 230 -10.14 -8.35 -2.65
CA PHE A 230 -10.28 -8.92 -4.00
C PHE A 230 -8.94 -9.42 -4.54
N VAL A 231 -7.84 -8.74 -4.19
CA VAL A 231 -6.49 -9.15 -4.59
C VAL A 231 -6.15 -10.58 -4.16
N LEU A 232 -6.65 -11.01 -3.00
CA LEU A 232 -6.43 -12.34 -2.44
C LEU A 232 -7.15 -13.45 -3.23
N GLU A 233 -8.12 -13.08 -4.08
CA GLU A 233 -8.81 -14.01 -4.96
C GLU A 233 -8.01 -14.30 -6.25
N SER A 234 -7.02 -13.48 -6.60
CA SER A 234 -6.12 -13.68 -7.75
C SER A 234 -4.89 -14.51 -7.33
N TYR A 235 -4.47 -15.46 -8.16
CA TYR A 235 -3.33 -16.33 -7.85
C TYR A 235 -2.69 -16.91 -9.12
N ILE A 236 -1.40 -17.22 -9.02
CA ILE A 236 -0.61 -17.78 -10.14
C ILE A 236 -0.30 -19.28 -9.98
N SER A 237 -0.51 -19.83 -8.79
CA SER A 237 -0.23 -21.24 -8.49
C SER A 237 -1.10 -21.73 -7.34
N THR A 238 -1.22 -23.05 -7.19
CA THR A 238 -1.96 -23.67 -6.09
C THR A 238 -1.38 -23.30 -4.72
N VAL A 239 -0.06 -23.15 -4.63
CA VAL A 239 0.61 -22.74 -3.39
C VAL A 239 0.27 -21.29 -3.05
N ASN A 240 0.34 -20.39 -4.03
CA ASN A 240 -0.07 -19.00 -3.85
C ASN A 240 -1.54 -18.91 -3.43
N TRP A 241 -2.43 -19.66 -4.10
CA TRP A 241 -3.84 -19.74 -3.72
C TRP A 241 -4.03 -20.17 -2.26
N LEU A 242 -3.33 -21.23 -1.81
CA LEU A 242 -3.40 -21.68 -0.42
C LEU A 242 -2.89 -20.60 0.55
N MET A 243 -1.81 -19.92 0.21
CA MET A 243 -1.26 -18.82 1.01
C MET A 243 -2.25 -17.65 1.11
N ASN A 244 -2.88 -17.24 0.00
CA ASN A 244 -3.89 -16.18 0.01
C ASN A 244 -5.10 -16.58 0.85
N ARG A 245 -5.54 -17.85 0.81
CA ARG A 245 -6.61 -18.36 1.69
C ARG A 245 -6.21 -18.35 3.16
N ALA A 246 -4.98 -18.74 3.47
CA ALA A 246 -4.46 -18.68 4.83
C ALA A 246 -4.40 -17.23 5.35
N LEU A 247 -3.91 -16.30 4.53
CA LEU A 247 -3.86 -14.87 4.85
C LEU A 247 -5.27 -14.31 5.06
N PHE A 248 -6.20 -14.62 4.17
CA PHE A 248 -7.62 -14.27 4.27
C PHE A 248 -8.23 -14.74 5.59
N LEU A 249 -8.11 -16.04 5.92
CA LEU A 249 -8.72 -16.62 7.11
C LEU A 249 -8.09 -16.07 8.39
N THR A 250 -6.78 -15.86 8.38
CA THR A 250 -6.03 -15.30 9.52
C THR A 250 -6.45 -13.86 9.76
N HIS A 251 -6.47 -13.02 8.73
CA HIS A 251 -6.87 -11.62 8.85
C HIS A 251 -8.35 -11.52 9.28
N PHE A 252 -9.24 -12.32 8.69
CA PHE A 252 -10.64 -12.39 9.10
C PHE A 252 -10.79 -12.67 10.61
N TYR A 253 -10.10 -13.71 11.10
CA TYR A 253 -10.17 -14.11 12.50
C TYR A 253 -9.58 -13.04 13.43
N LEU A 254 -8.42 -12.49 13.08
CA LEU A 254 -7.75 -11.47 13.88
C LEU A 254 -8.54 -10.17 13.94
N SER A 255 -9.16 -9.72 12.84
CA SER A 255 -9.91 -8.46 12.81
C SER A 255 -11.17 -8.51 13.69
N TRP A 256 -12.01 -9.54 13.57
CA TRP A 256 -13.16 -9.67 14.49
C TRP A 256 -12.74 -10.05 15.92
N GLY A 257 -11.66 -10.82 16.07
CA GLY A 257 -11.04 -11.09 17.37
C GLY A 257 -10.55 -9.82 18.06
N PHE A 258 -10.11 -8.82 17.29
CA PHE A 258 -9.70 -7.51 17.78
C PHE A 258 -10.89 -6.65 18.20
N VAL A 259 -11.98 -6.65 17.42
CA VAL A 259 -13.16 -5.79 17.69
C VAL A 259 -14.05 -6.35 18.81
N ALA A 260 -14.20 -7.69 18.92
CA ALA A 260 -15.11 -8.33 19.88
C ALA A 260 -14.89 -7.92 21.37
N PRO A 261 -13.64 -7.79 21.88
CA PRO A 261 -13.37 -7.29 23.21
C PRO A 261 -13.97 -5.90 23.50
N TYR A 262 -14.02 -5.00 22.52
CA TYR A 262 -14.59 -3.66 22.70
C TYR A 262 -16.10 -3.71 22.89
N PHE A 263 -16.81 -4.59 22.17
CA PHE A 263 -18.23 -4.84 22.41
C PHE A 263 -18.48 -5.36 23.83
N MET A 264 -17.67 -6.33 24.28
CA MET A 264 -17.78 -6.89 25.62
C MET A 264 -17.44 -5.85 26.71
N ALA A 265 -16.43 -5.02 26.49
CA ALA A 265 -16.08 -3.94 27.41
C ALA A 265 -17.23 -2.93 27.58
N MET A 266 -17.91 -2.55 26.49
CA MET A 266 -19.09 -1.69 26.55
C MET A 266 -20.21 -2.31 27.40
N VAL A 267 -20.48 -3.61 27.24
CA VAL A 267 -21.48 -4.33 28.04
C VAL A 267 -21.12 -4.31 29.52
N HIS A 268 -19.86 -4.59 29.87
CA HIS A 268 -19.40 -4.58 31.27
C HIS A 268 -19.44 -3.19 31.90
N VAL A 269 -19.05 -2.15 31.17
CA VAL A 269 -19.13 -0.76 31.64
C VAL A 269 -20.59 -0.34 31.84
N ALA A 270 -21.48 -0.66 30.89
CA ALA A 270 -22.91 -0.36 31.01
C ALA A 270 -23.55 -1.08 32.21
N ALA A 271 -23.22 -2.36 32.42
CA ALA A 271 -23.67 -3.12 33.59
C ALA A 271 -23.19 -2.51 34.91
N ALA A 272 -21.92 -2.10 34.98
CA ALA A 272 -21.34 -1.44 36.15
C ALA A 272 -22.02 -0.09 36.46
N LEU A 273 -22.24 0.74 35.44
CA LEU A 273 -22.97 2.00 35.57
C LEU A 273 -24.40 1.76 36.07
N GLN A 274 -25.08 0.75 35.54
CA GLN A 274 -26.42 0.40 35.98
C GLN A 274 -26.45 -0.04 37.46
N ILE A 275 -25.48 -0.84 37.89
CA ILE A 275 -25.34 -1.26 39.29
C ILE A 275 -25.12 -0.05 40.20
N TYR A 276 -24.22 0.85 39.80
CA TYR A 276 -23.93 2.09 40.52
C TYR A 276 -25.18 2.98 40.68
N ILE A 277 -25.92 3.19 39.58
CA ILE A 277 -27.13 4.04 39.57
C ILE A 277 -28.25 3.43 40.41
N LYS A 278 -28.43 2.10 40.37
CA LYS A 278 -29.51 1.40 41.09
C LYS A 278 -29.17 1.06 42.55
N GLY A 279 -27.92 1.24 42.99
CA GLY A 279 -27.51 1.05 44.37
C GLY A 279 -27.51 -0.41 44.85
N TYR A 280 -27.28 -1.37 43.96
CA TYR A 280 -27.20 -2.80 44.33
C TYR A 280 -26.03 -3.08 45.28
N SER A 281 -26.18 -4.07 46.17
CA SER A 281 -25.16 -4.44 47.16
C SER A 281 -23.99 -5.23 46.55
N TYR A 282 -22.79 -5.08 47.13
CA TYR A 282 -21.50 -5.63 46.66
C TYR A 282 -21.46 -7.17 46.49
N GLY A 283 -22.43 -7.91 47.07
CA GLY A 283 -22.48 -9.37 47.00
C GLY A 283 -22.96 -9.92 45.65
N GLU A 284 -23.64 -9.11 44.83
CA GLU A 284 -24.20 -9.51 43.53
C GLU A 284 -23.28 -9.13 42.33
N THR A 285 -22.09 -8.59 42.58
CA THR A 285 -21.29 -7.85 41.58
C THR A 285 -19.98 -8.52 41.12
N THR A 286 -19.70 -9.76 41.53
CA THR A 286 -18.42 -10.46 41.24
C THR A 286 -18.15 -10.68 39.74
N CYS A 287 -19.18 -10.98 38.95
CA CYS A 287 -19.05 -11.09 37.49
C CYS A 287 -18.74 -9.72 36.84
N THR A 288 -19.34 -8.65 37.35
CA THR A 288 -19.13 -7.28 36.86
C THR A 288 -17.74 -6.75 37.21
N SER A 289 -17.20 -7.08 38.39
CA SER A 289 -15.85 -6.65 38.78
C SER A 289 -14.75 -7.29 37.93
N GLY A 290 -14.91 -8.57 37.57
CA GLY A 290 -13.98 -9.25 36.66
C GLY A 290 -14.02 -8.66 35.24
N GLY A 291 -15.22 -8.40 34.71
CA GLY A 291 -15.39 -7.77 33.40
C GLY A 291 -14.83 -6.35 33.31
N LEU A 292 -14.97 -5.55 34.37
CA LEU A 292 -14.34 -4.22 34.44
C LEU A 292 -12.82 -4.28 34.44
N LEU A 293 -12.22 -5.26 35.13
CA LEU A 293 -10.77 -5.46 35.10
C LEU A 293 -10.28 -5.75 33.68
N LEU A 294 -11.00 -6.60 32.93
CA LEU A 294 -10.69 -6.89 31.52
C LEU A 294 -10.86 -5.65 30.63
N ALA A 295 -11.89 -4.83 30.87
CA ALA A 295 -12.07 -3.56 30.16
C ALA A 295 -10.92 -2.57 30.43
N ILE A 296 -10.39 -2.53 31.67
CA ILE A 296 -9.21 -1.72 32.02
C ILE A 296 -7.97 -2.22 31.27
N TRP A 297 -7.73 -3.54 31.25
CA TRP A 297 -6.61 -4.10 30.49
C TRP A 297 -6.72 -3.81 29.00
N LEU A 298 -7.91 -3.93 28.42
CA LEU A 298 -8.16 -3.55 27.03
C LEU A 298 -7.79 -2.07 26.80
N ALA A 299 -8.23 -1.16 27.67
CA ALA A 299 -7.90 0.26 27.56
C ALA A 299 -6.38 0.53 27.66
N ILE A 300 -5.66 -0.19 28.52
CA ILE A 300 -4.19 -0.09 28.63
C ILE A 300 -3.52 -0.57 27.34
N CYS A 301 -3.97 -1.70 26.79
CA CYS A 301 -3.47 -2.23 25.52
C CYS A 301 -3.72 -1.23 24.38
N THR A 302 -4.94 -0.71 24.25
CA THR A 302 -5.29 0.30 23.25
C THR A 302 -4.42 1.54 23.37
N PHE A 303 -4.19 2.05 24.59
CA PHE A 303 -3.33 3.21 24.79
C PHE A 303 -1.88 2.93 24.39
N THR A 304 -1.37 1.75 24.72
CA THR A 304 -0.01 1.32 24.37
C THR A 304 0.16 1.18 22.85
N GLU A 305 -0.85 0.62 22.18
CA GLU A 305 -0.92 0.50 20.72
C GLU A 305 -0.91 1.88 20.07
N LEU A 306 -1.84 2.77 20.42
CA LEU A 306 -1.92 4.13 19.87
C LEU A 306 -0.62 4.93 20.11
N LEU A 307 0.02 4.78 21.27
CA LEU A 307 1.32 5.41 21.56
C LEU A 307 2.44 4.85 20.67
N SER A 308 2.42 3.53 20.44
CA SER A 308 3.39 2.85 19.56
C SER A 308 3.19 3.30 18.11
N MET A 309 1.94 3.40 17.66
CA MET A 309 1.59 3.91 16.35
C MET A 309 2.07 5.36 16.18
N TRP A 310 1.76 6.22 17.14
CA TRP A 310 2.23 7.61 17.14
C TRP A 310 3.75 7.70 17.04
N ASN A 311 4.47 6.88 17.81
CA ASN A 311 5.92 6.89 17.78
C ASN A 311 6.49 6.44 16.43
N LEU A 312 5.91 5.40 15.81
CA LEU A 312 6.34 4.91 14.50
C LEU A 312 6.13 5.98 13.42
N THR A 313 4.91 6.51 13.31
CA THR A 313 4.57 7.54 12.32
C THR A 313 5.40 8.82 12.55
N ARG A 314 5.70 9.17 13.80
CA ARG A 314 6.59 10.29 14.12
C ARG A 314 7.98 10.09 13.52
N ILE A 315 8.55 8.89 13.64
CA ILE A 315 9.87 8.56 13.09
C ILE A 315 9.82 8.58 11.56
N GLU A 316 8.79 8.02 10.94
CA GLU A 316 8.62 8.03 9.48
C GLU A 316 8.46 9.45 8.92
N VAL A 317 7.66 10.30 9.59
CA VAL A 317 7.51 11.72 9.25
C VAL A 317 8.83 12.46 9.38
N GLN A 318 9.60 12.22 10.46
CA GLN A 318 10.93 12.80 10.63
C GLN A 318 11.89 12.35 9.53
N LEU A 319 11.87 11.07 9.18
CA LEU A 319 12.69 10.52 8.12
C LEU A 319 12.35 11.15 6.77
N CYS A 320 11.07 11.24 6.41
CA CYS A 320 10.62 11.89 5.18
C CYS A 320 11.10 13.36 5.09
N ASN A 321 11.04 14.10 6.21
CA ASN A 321 11.53 15.47 6.29
C ASN A 321 13.06 15.58 6.13
N ILE A 322 13.82 14.59 6.59
CA ILE A 322 15.28 14.53 6.40
C ILE A 322 15.62 14.19 4.94
N LEU A 323 14.87 13.27 4.32
CA LEU A 323 15.10 12.80 2.95
C LEU A 323 14.70 13.83 1.89
N SER A 324 13.76 14.74 2.20
CA SER A 324 13.34 15.84 1.33
C SER A 324 13.35 17.19 2.05
N PRO A 325 14.52 17.77 2.34
CA PRO A 325 14.63 19.01 3.12
C PRO A 325 14.03 20.24 2.42
N GLU A 326 13.93 20.22 1.09
CA GLU A 326 13.34 21.29 0.28
C GLU A 326 11.82 21.16 0.12
N ALA A 327 11.24 20.01 0.49
CA ALA A 327 9.80 19.80 0.42
C ALA A 327 9.07 20.44 1.63
N PRO A 328 7.76 20.72 1.51
CA PRO A 328 6.97 21.14 2.65
C PRO A 328 7.08 20.16 3.82
N LYS A 329 7.39 20.68 5.01
CA LYS A 329 7.55 19.84 6.21
C LYS A 329 6.26 19.12 6.53
N LEU A 330 6.36 17.80 6.67
CA LEU A 330 5.31 16.94 7.18
C LEU A 330 5.24 17.09 8.71
N SER A 331 4.01 17.13 9.24
CA SER A 331 3.77 17.17 10.69
C SER A 331 2.65 16.22 11.08
N LEU A 332 2.77 15.68 12.29
CA LEU A 332 1.73 14.90 12.96
C LEU A 332 0.61 15.76 13.55
N ASP A 333 0.77 17.08 13.63
CA ASP A 333 -0.24 17.96 14.26
C ASP A 333 -1.61 17.87 13.59
N TYR A 334 -1.63 17.44 12.32
CA TYR A 334 -2.86 17.26 11.53
C TYR A 334 -3.54 15.90 11.76
N TYR A 335 -2.91 14.99 12.50
CA TYR A 335 -3.45 13.66 12.79
C TYR A 335 -4.39 13.71 14.00
N ASN A 336 -5.60 13.20 13.80
CA ASN A 336 -6.57 13.03 14.87
C ASN A 336 -6.53 11.60 15.43
N TRP A 337 -5.81 11.42 16.53
CA TRP A 337 -5.63 10.12 17.20
C TRP A 337 -6.93 9.49 17.72
N SER A 338 -7.95 10.31 18.05
CA SER A 338 -9.27 9.78 18.39
C SER A 338 -9.97 9.17 17.17
N MET A 339 -9.79 9.77 15.98
CA MET A 339 -10.31 9.23 14.73
C MET A 339 -9.54 8.00 14.27
N ILE A 340 -8.23 7.94 14.52
CA ILE A 340 -7.42 6.73 14.26
C ILE A 340 -7.94 5.56 15.09
N PHE A 341 -8.22 5.76 16.37
CA PHE A 341 -8.83 4.72 17.21
C PHE A 341 -10.19 4.24 16.66
N VAL A 342 -11.06 5.17 16.25
CA VAL A 342 -12.35 4.81 15.64
C VAL A 342 -12.14 4.07 14.31
N ALA A 343 -11.21 4.53 13.47
CA ALA A 343 -10.88 3.92 12.20
C ALA A 343 -10.40 2.48 12.37
N MET A 344 -9.54 2.22 13.36
CA MET A 344 -9.06 0.89 13.71
C MET A 344 -10.20 -0.09 14.02
N LEU A 345 -11.22 0.35 14.78
CA LEU A 345 -12.39 -0.48 15.06
C LEU A 345 -13.26 -0.68 13.81
N VAL A 346 -13.45 0.37 13.02
CA VAL A 346 -14.31 0.35 11.82
C VAL A 346 -13.70 -0.52 10.73
N ASP A 347 -12.41 -0.36 10.44
CA ASP A 347 -11.71 -1.10 9.38
C ASP A 347 -11.66 -2.60 9.72
N ASN A 348 -11.24 -2.95 10.94
CA ASN A 348 -11.24 -4.34 11.40
C ASN A 348 -12.66 -4.95 11.50
N PHE A 349 -13.70 -4.15 11.72
CA PHE A 349 -15.07 -4.66 11.67
C PHE A 349 -15.52 -4.93 10.23
N LEU A 350 -15.18 -4.03 9.31
CA LEU A 350 -15.61 -4.08 7.90
C LEU A 350 -14.79 -5.05 7.05
N TYR A 351 -13.52 -5.27 7.36
CA TYR A 351 -12.64 -6.15 6.59
C TYR A 351 -13.25 -7.55 6.40
N PRO A 352 -13.70 -8.26 7.45
CA PRO A 352 -14.32 -9.58 7.29
C PRO A 352 -15.57 -9.58 6.41
N ILE A 353 -16.37 -8.50 6.46
CA ILE A 353 -17.56 -8.33 5.61
C ILE A 353 -17.14 -8.12 4.16
N SER A 354 -16.12 -7.28 3.91
CA SER A 354 -15.55 -7.05 2.58
C SER A 354 -14.92 -8.32 2.00
N ALA A 355 -14.24 -9.08 2.85
CA ALA A 355 -13.57 -10.32 2.50
C ALA A 355 -14.59 -11.38 2.07
N PHE A 356 -15.64 -11.59 2.88
CA PHE A 356 -16.77 -12.45 2.52
C PHE A 356 -17.42 -11.97 1.21
N TRP A 357 -17.70 -10.68 1.07
CA TRP A 357 -18.30 -10.13 -0.13
C TRP A 357 -17.44 -10.36 -1.38
N SER A 358 -16.13 -10.15 -1.29
CA SER A 358 -15.20 -10.30 -2.43
C SER A 358 -15.11 -11.75 -2.91
N HIS A 359 -15.28 -12.71 -2.01
CA HIS A 359 -15.36 -14.13 -2.38
C HIS A 359 -16.59 -14.45 -3.24
N PHE A 360 -17.74 -13.83 -2.97
CA PHE A 360 -18.97 -14.06 -3.75
C PHE A 360 -19.11 -13.10 -4.95
N SER A 361 -18.50 -11.92 -4.88
CA SER A 361 -18.55 -10.88 -5.90
C SER A 361 -17.19 -10.77 -6.58
N GLN A 362 -17.00 -11.59 -7.61
CA GLN A 362 -15.79 -11.62 -8.44
C GLN A 362 -15.71 -10.47 -9.45
N THR A 363 -16.22 -9.28 -9.08
CA THR A 363 -16.13 -8.07 -9.91
C THR A 363 -15.67 -6.88 -9.09
N ILE A 364 -14.74 -6.07 -9.60
CA ILE A 364 -14.25 -4.85 -8.94
C ILE A 364 -14.07 -3.72 -9.95
N ASN A 365 -14.30 -2.47 -9.52
CA ASN A 365 -13.97 -1.30 -10.32
C ASN A 365 -12.68 -0.65 -9.78
N TRP A 366 -11.72 -0.43 -10.66
CA TRP A 366 -10.53 0.35 -10.35
C TRP A 366 -10.28 1.39 -11.44
N SER A 367 -10.34 2.66 -11.04
CA SER A 367 -10.06 3.82 -11.90
C SER A 367 -10.89 3.82 -13.19
N GLY A 368 -12.16 3.40 -13.07
CA GLY A 368 -13.11 3.34 -14.19
C GLY A 368 -13.10 2.00 -14.94
N ILE A 369 -12.11 1.14 -14.71
CA ILE A 369 -12.00 -0.18 -15.37
C ILE A 369 -12.68 -1.22 -14.48
N ARG A 370 -13.56 -2.04 -15.08
CA ARG A 370 -14.21 -3.16 -14.39
C ARG A 370 -13.46 -4.45 -14.67
N TYR A 371 -12.95 -5.07 -13.62
CA TYR A 371 -12.27 -6.37 -13.66
C TYR A 371 -13.21 -7.47 -13.19
N ASN A 372 -13.09 -8.65 -13.81
CA ASN A 372 -13.79 -9.87 -13.40
C ASN A 372 -12.75 -10.99 -13.23
N LEU A 373 -12.84 -11.75 -12.14
CA LEU A 373 -11.99 -12.93 -11.89
C LEU A 373 -12.64 -14.22 -12.36
#